data_AF-O97379-F1
#
_entry.id   AF-O97379-F1
#
_cell.length_a   1.000
_cell.length_b   1.000
_cell.length_c   1.000
_cell.angle_alpha   90.00
_cell.angle_beta   90.00
_cell.angle_gamma   90.00
#
_symmetry.space_group_name_H-M   'P 1'
#
loop_
_entity.id
_entity.type
_entity.pdbx_description
1 polymer ?
#
loop_
_entity_poly.entity_id
_entity_poly.type
_entity_poly.pdbx_seq_one_letter_code
_entity_poly.pdbx_strand_id
1 'polypeptide(L)'
;MQKLVRLLSHLSQPQTQPLPSSMVQVHSRGGNFALQDGDSLYISSPNYPANYDSNANVLWVITMPEDCSLVLSVLSFFTENSYDQLTVSSESGADQSVMLIDRFTSHLAPFNRTYAPSTLMRIQFRTDRSVVYQGFEAELRASCSAETTTASQTTGLTTQDYNDLTSEVPWTIGVNVDSTGGPIALGEGQDYFIASSSFPSNYPSNATILWQVTTSDRCAIHITFMAFSTEPIYDYLVVGSQDVTPKNMVHRWTGEEIPAPLYLNSNQVWFLFISDSETEEQGFVAKLQAMCSNSTASIEEVRLVDGDVPQEGRLEVLYQGQWGTVCEDLWERTNAEVVCRMLGYEGADLEYSTTDLWWLIKGSGPILMDNVRCQGNESSLDECSHLGLGVHNCDHSKDVGVTCRTGSEANPSIDNSAIIRLVNGNRPSEGRVEVFRGRSWGTVCDDYWGIEDANVACKMLGYERAELAYREAKFGEGDGAILLDDVSCTGREPSLFACYHSDFADCSHAEDAGVKCLETSGRDLSLA
;
A
#
# COMPACT_ATOMS: atom_id res chain seq x y z
N MET A 1 -4.79 78.80 -39.48
CA MET A 1 -4.82 80.01 -38.62
C MET A 1 -5.38 79.62 -37.25
N GLN A 2 -5.18 80.41 -36.19
CA GLN A 2 -5.44 79.98 -34.81
C GLN A 2 -6.92 80.02 -34.41
N LYS A 3 -7.40 78.95 -33.74
CA LYS A 3 -8.19 78.93 -32.48
C LYS A 3 -9.16 77.74 -32.41
N LEU A 4 -8.77 76.66 -31.72
CA LEU A 4 -9.72 75.75 -31.06
C LEU A 4 -8.98 74.92 -29.99
N VAL A 5 -9.08 75.34 -28.72
CA VAL A 5 -8.55 74.61 -27.55
C VAL A 5 -9.41 74.92 -26.33
N ARG A 6 -10.15 73.91 -25.81
CA ARG A 6 -10.40 73.60 -24.38
C ARG A 6 -11.59 72.63 -24.22
N LEU A 7 -11.63 71.98 -23.04
CA LEU A 7 -12.76 71.26 -22.44
C LEU A 7 -13.15 69.92 -23.07
N LEU A 8 -12.48 68.86 -22.60
CA LEU A 8 -13.07 67.53 -22.41
C LEU A 8 -12.79 67.09 -20.96
N SER A 9 -13.80 67.18 -20.09
CA SER A 9 -13.77 66.67 -18.71
C SER A 9 -15.18 66.67 -18.11
N HIS A 10 -15.50 65.63 -17.32
CA HIS A 10 -16.77 65.36 -16.61
C HIS A 10 -17.88 64.60 -17.38
N LEU A 11 -17.85 63.27 -17.24
CA LEU A 11 -19.01 62.51 -16.78
C LEU A 11 -18.53 61.63 -15.60
N SER A 12 -19.18 61.74 -14.44
CA SER A 12 -18.76 61.07 -13.20
C SER A 12 -19.52 59.76 -12.99
N GLN A 13 -18.78 58.67 -12.76
CA GLN A 13 -19.34 57.38 -12.36
C GLN A 13 -19.96 57.44 -10.95
N PRO A 14 -20.94 56.57 -10.62
CA PRO A 14 -21.44 56.42 -9.26
C PRO A 14 -20.35 55.86 -8.34
N GLN A 15 -20.24 56.42 -7.13
CA GLN A 15 -19.27 55.96 -6.13
C GLN A 15 -19.75 54.69 -5.42
N THR A 16 -19.31 53.53 -5.87
CA THR A 16 -19.19 52.35 -4.99
C THR A 16 -18.07 52.62 -3.99
N GLN A 17 -18.37 52.59 -2.69
CA GLN A 17 -17.33 52.71 -1.66
C GLN A 17 -16.37 51.51 -1.74
N PRO A 18 -15.04 51.72 -1.64
CA PRO A 18 -14.11 50.61 -1.55
C PRO A 18 -14.29 49.89 -0.21
N LEU A 19 -14.64 48.61 -0.26
CA LEU A 19 -14.46 47.68 0.86
C LEU A 19 -12.95 47.60 1.20
N PRO A 20 -12.58 47.39 2.48
CA PRO A 20 -11.19 47.48 2.90
C PRO A 20 -10.32 46.40 2.25
N SER A 21 -9.44 46.79 1.34
CA SER A 21 -8.50 45.90 0.66
C SER A 21 -7.34 45.50 1.58
N SER A 22 -7.59 44.57 2.51
CA SER A 22 -6.53 43.68 2.98
C SER A 22 -6.11 42.81 1.79
N MET A 23 -5.03 43.18 1.11
CA MET A 23 -4.49 42.38 0.01
C MET A 23 -4.05 41.03 0.57
N VAL A 24 -4.73 39.95 0.15
CA VAL A 24 -4.32 38.58 0.47
C VAL A 24 -2.95 38.36 -0.16
N GLN A 25 -1.96 38.01 0.66
CA GLN A 25 -0.59 37.85 0.20
C GLN A 25 -0.39 36.44 -0.36
N VAL A 26 -0.11 36.34 -1.66
CA VAL A 26 0.20 35.07 -2.33
C VAL A 26 1.71 34.85 -2.35
N HIS A 27 2.15 33.66 -1.95
CA HIS A 27 3.56 33.30 -1.77
C HIS A 27 4.04 32.37 -2.89
N SER A 28 4.65 32.93 -3.94
CA SER A 28 5.12 32.18 -5.13
C SER A 28 6.58 31.72 -5.12
N ARG A 29 7.29 31.91 -3.99
CA ARG A 29 8.75 31.64 -3.86
C ARG A 29 9.12 30.77 -2.66
N GLY A 30 8.16 30.01 -2.14
CA GLY A 30 8.39 29.15 -0.98
C GLY A 30 8.57 29.92 0.33
N GLY A 31 9.08 29.23 1.35
CA GLY A 31 9.38 29.77 2.67
C GLY A 31 8.84 28.90 3.81
N ASN A 32 9.05 29.35 5.05
CA ASN A 32 8.57 28.67 6.25
C ASN A 32 7.42 29.48 6.86
N PHE A 33 6.34 28.79 7.21
CA PHE A 33 5.08 29.38 7.69
C PHE A 33 4.57 28.56 8.87
N ALA A 34 3.83 29.20 9.77
CA ALA A 34 3.08 28.54 10.84
C ALA A 34 1.60 28.89 10.68
N LEU A 35 0.71 27.90 10.81
CA LEU A 35 -0.73 28.06 10.76
C LEU A 35 -1.36 27.58 12.07
N GLN A 36 -2.41 28.25 12.53
CA GLN A 36 -3.30 27.84 13.61
C GLN A 36 -4.70 27.52 13.04
N ASP A 37 -5.61 26.97 13.85
CA ASP A 37 -6.97 26.67 13.39
C ASP A 37 -7.66 27.89 12.76
N GLY A 38 -8.14 27.73 11.52
CA GLY A 38 -8.77 28.81 10.75
C GLY A 38 -7.82 29.78 10.04
N ASP A 39 -6.49 29.71 10.24
CA ASP A 39 -5.54 30.47 9.42
C ASP A 39 -5.59 30.04 7.94
N SER A 40 -5.21 30.95 7.04
CA SER A 40 -5.20 30.70 5.59
C SER A 40 -3.97 31.32 4.93
N LEU A 41 -3.20 30.51 4.19
CA LEU A 41 -2.00 30.91 3.45
C LEU A 41 -2.21 30.63 1.96
N TYR A 42 -1.97 31.62 1.11
CA TYR A 42 -2.13 31.50 -0.33
C TYR A 42 -0.75 31.29 -0.98
N ILE A 43 -0.64 30.27 -1.84
CA ILE A 43 0.57 29.88 -2.54
C ILE A 43 0.30 29.76 -4.05
N SER A 44 1.33 29.90 -4.86
CA SER A 44 1.23 29.70 -6.31
C SER A 44 2.57 29.27 -6.91
N SER A 45 2.55 28.77 -8.14
CA SER A 45 3.79 28.60 -8.91
C SER A 45 4.48 29.95 -9.17
N PRO A 46 5.79 29.97 -9.47
CA PRO A 46 6.45 31.16 -10.00
C PRO A 46 5.67 31.77 -11.16
N ASN A 47 5.68 33.10 -11.25
CA ASN A 47 5.07 33.92 -12.31
C ASN A 47 3.53 33.84 -12.47
N TYR A 48 2.82 32.95 -11.79
CA TYR A 48 1.36 32.78 -11.91
C TYR A 48 0.61 34.12 -11.84
N PRO A 49 -0.36 34.40 -12.74
CA PRO A 49 -0.95 33.50 -13.76
C PRO A 49 -0.20 33.43 -15.10
N ALA A 50 0.99 34.04 -15.22
CA ALA A 50 1.87 33.79 -16.36
C ALA A 50 2.67 32.48 -16.15
N ASN A 51 3.20 31.91 -17.23
CA ASN A 51 3.82 30.58 -17.16
C ASN A 51 5.02 30.53 -16.21
N TYR A 52 5.13 29.42 -15.48
CA TYR A 52 6.20 29.19 -14.52
C TYR A 52 7.57 28.97 -15.19
N ASP A 53 8.63 29.03 -14.37
CA ASP A 53 10.00 28.79 -14.84
C ASP A 53 10.29 27.28 -14.94
N SER A 54 11.05 26.88 -15.97
CA SER A 54 11.61 25.53 -16.08
C SER A 54 12.80 25.35 -15.12
N ASN A 55 13.03 24.14 -14.63
CA ASN A 55 13.99 23.80 -13.56
C ASN A 55 13.69 24.51 -12.21
N ALA A 56 12.44 24.94 -11.99
CA ALA A 56 12.00 25.47 -10.72
C ALA A 56 12.01 24.39 -9.64
N ASN A 57 12.32 24.78 -8.41
CA ASN A 57 12.24 23.94 -7.23
C ASN A 57 11.87 24.84 -6.05
N VAL A 58 10.57 24.88 -5.73
CA VAL A 58 9.98 25.79 -4.75
C VAL A 58 9.38 24.98 -3.61
N LEU A 59 9.75 25.30 -2.37
CA LEU A 59 9.34 24.56 -1.17
C LEU A 59 8.66 25.50 -0.17
N TRP A 60 7.44 25.14 0.23
CA TRP A 60 6.72 25.74 1.36
C TRP A 60 6.72 24.74 2.52
N VAL A 61 7.27 25.16 3.65
CA VAL A 61 7.29 24.38 4.90
C VAL A 61 6.26 24.99 5.85
N ILE A 62 5.29 24.19 6.27
CA ILE A 62 4.13 24.61 7.06
C ILE A 62 4.17 23.91 8.42
N THR A 63 4.28 24.65 9.52
CA THR A 63 4.08 24.10 10.86
C THR A 63 2.65 24.31 11.35
N MET A 64 2.13 23.33 12.08
CA MET A 64 0.77 23.31 12.63
C MET A 64 0.77 22.63 14.01
N PRO A 65 -0.30 22.77 14.83
CA PRO A 65 -0.52 21.94 16.01
C PRO A 65 -0.74 20.45 15.66
N GLU A 66 -0.53 19.57 16.65
CA GLU A 66 -0.58 18.09 16.49
C GLU A 66 -1.97 17.55 16.11
N ASP A 67 -3.03 18.26 16.49
CA ASP A 67 -4.44 17.90 16.26
C ASP A 67 -5.03 18.46 14.94
N CYS A 68 -4.20 19.17 14.15
CA CYS A 68 -4.63 19.92 12.98
C CYS A 68 -4.28 19.25 11.66
N SER A 69 -5.31 18.99 10.85
CA SER A 69 -5.20 18.51 9.47
C SER A 69 -4.89 19.66 8.52
N LEU A 70 -4.01 19.43 7.54
CA LEU A 70 -3.81 20.39 6.44
C LEU A 70 -4.95 20.25 5.43
N VAL A 71 -5.56 21.36 5.03
CA VAL A 71 -6.50 21.43 3.91
C VAL A 71 -5.84 22.21 2.78
N LEU A 72 -5.58 21.54 1.66
CA LEU A 72 -5.17 22.15 0.39
C LEU A 72 -6.41 22.39 -0.47
N SER A 73 -6.75 23.65 -0.71
CA SER A 73 -7.77 24.07 -1.69
C SER A 73 -7.07 24.55 -2.96
N VAL A 74 -6.98 23.70 -3.97
CA VAL A 74 -6.43 24.06 -5.29
C VAL A 74 -7.46 24.89 -6.05
N LEU A 75 -7.13 26.15 -6.33
CA LEU A 75 -8.01 27.15 -6.95
C LEU A 75 -7.83 27.21 -8.48
N SER A 76 -6.66 26.82 -8.97
CA SER A 76 -6.29 26.70 -10.38
C SER A 76 -5.05 25.81 -10.49
N PHE A 77 -4.95 24.93 -11.49
CA PHE A 77 -3.80 24.04 -11.65
C PHE A 77 -3.61 23.53 -13.08
N PHE A 78 -2.50 23.92 -13.72
CA PHE A 78 -2.08 23.46 -15.03
C PHE A 78 -0.56 23.31 -15.11
N THR A 79 -0.06 22.08 -15.09
CA THR A 79 1.37 21.74 -15.27
C THR A 79 1.56 20.71 -16.38
N GLU A 80 2.80 20.41 -16.77
CA GLU A 80 3.07 19.27 -17.65
C GLU A 80 2.65 17.95 -16.97
N ASN A 81 2.14 17.00 -17.76
CA ASN A 81 1.79 15.66 -17.28
C ASN A 81 3.06 14.91 -16.83
N SER A 82 3.02 14.32 -15.63
CA SER A 82 4.05 13.43 -15.06
C SER A 82 5.44 14.03 -14.76
N TYR A 83 5.87 15.09 -15.47
CA TYR A 83 7.18 15.72 -15.29
C TYR A 83 7.13 16.88 -14.28
N ASP A 84 6.24 17.85 -14.50
CA ASP A 84 6.06 19.02 -13.64
C ASP A 84 5.04 18.75 -12.54
N GLN A 85 5.50 18.75 -11.28
CA GLN A 85 4.72 18.22 -10.17
C GLN A 85 4.66 19.16 -8.96
N LEU A 86 3.45 19.28 -8.41
CA LEU A 86 3.22 19.77 -7.05
C LEU A 86 3.04 18.55 -6.14
N THR A 87 3.97 18.35 -5.22
CA THR A 87 3.92 17.26 -4.24
C THR A 87 3.57 17.77 -2.85
N VAL A 88 2.77 17.00 -2.12
CA VAL A 88 2.51 17.21 -0.68
C VAL A 88 3.14 16.07 0.11
N SER A 89 3.78 16.42 1.21
CA SER A 89 4.55 15.52 2.06
C SER A 89 4.45 15.95 3.52
N SER A 90 4.59 15.00 4.45
CA SER A 90 4.84 15.29 5.87
C SER A 90 6.34 15.13 6.18
N GLU A 91 6.81 15.80 7.22
CA GLU A 91 8.17 15.66 7.75
C GLU A 91 8.12 15.34 9.24
N SER A 92 8.88 14.34 9.68
CA SER A 92 8.99 14.02 11.10
C SER A 92 10.03 14.94 11.77
N GLY A 93 9.61 15.68 12.79
CA GLY A 93 10.49 16.55 13.57
C GLY A 93 11.53 15.81 14.44
N ALA A 94 11.45 14.48 14.54
CA ALA A 94 12.34 13.66 15.37
C ALA A 94 13.62 13.20 14.63
N ASP A 95 13.50 12.86 13.35
CA ASP A 95 14.55 12.26 12.50
C ASP A 95 14.77 12.99 11.15
N GLN A 96 13.89 13.94 10.80
CA GLN A 96 13.89 14.69 9.53
C GLN A 96 13.56 13.85 8.28
N SER A 97 12.95 12.67 8.44
CA SER A 97 12.37 11.93 7.31
C SER A 97 11.22 12.69 6.67
N VAL A 98 11.03 12.49 5.35
CA VAL A 98 10.00 13.18 4.55
C VAL A 98 9.18 12.15 3.79
N MET A 99 7.93 11.95 4.19
CA MET A 99 7.00 11.03 3.54
C MET A 99 6.27 11.76 2.41
N LEU A 100 6.39 11.29 1.17
CA LEU A 100 5.55 11.76 0.06
C LEU A 100 4.13 11.22 0.24
N ILE A 101 3.15 12.11 0.39
CA ILE A 101 1.74 11.75 0.55
C ILE A 101 1.00 11.84 -0.79
N ASP A 102 1.30 12.86 -1.60
CA ASP A 102 0.54 13.16 -2.81
C ASP A 102 1.39 13.80 -3.92
N ARG A 103 0.95 13.60 -5.17
CA ARG A 103 1.55 14.20 -6.38
C ARG A 103 0.46 14.67 -7.34
N PHE A 104 0.49 15.94 -7.70
CA PHE A 104 -0.39 16.55 -8.69
C PHE A 104 0.43 16.97 -9.93
N THR A 105 -0.06 16.63 -11.12
CA THR A 105 0.51 17.01 -12.44
C THR A 105 -0.65 17.26 -13.43
N SER A 106 -0.35 17.63 -14.68
CA SER A 106 -1.36 17.87 -15.73
C SER A 106 -2.28 19.07 -15.44
N HIS A 107 -3.41 19.17 -16.15
CA HIS A 107 -4.49 20.12 -15.84
C HIS A 107 -5.48 19.51 -14.84
N LEU A 108 -5.72 20.18 -13.72
CA LEU A 108 -6.67 19.74 -12.69
C LEU A 108 -7.66 20.87 -12.39
N ALA A 109 -8.94 20.63 -12.69
CA ALA A 109 -10.01 21.54 -12.27
C ALA A 109 -10.10 21.60 -10.73
N PRO A 110 -10.53 22.73 -10.13
CA PRO A 110 -10.40 23.01 -8.70
C PRO A 110 -10.94 21.89 -7.78
N PHE A 111 -10.25 21.69 -6.65
CA PHE A 111 -10.56 20.67 -5.64
C PHE A 111 -10.00 21.04 -4.26
N ASN A 112 -10.58 20.45 -3.21
CA ASN A 112 -10.03 20.50 -1.86
C ASN A 112 -9.58 19.09 -1.46
N ARG A 113 -8.42 18.97 -0.79
CA ARG A 113 -7.95 17.72 -0.17
C ARG A 113 -7.49 17.99 1.26
N THR A 114 -7.95 17.15 2.19
CA THR A 114 -7.54 17.16 3.59
C THR A 114 -6.55 16.03 3.83
N TYR A 115 -5.42 16.36 4.46
CA TYR A 115 -4.37 15.43 4.86
C TYR A 115 -4.50 15.10 6.34
N ALA A 116 -4.00 13.93 6.77
CA ALA A 116 -3.96 13.56 8.18
C ALA A 116 -3.20 14.61 9.04
N PRO A 117 -3.52 14.74 10.34
CA PRO A 117 -2.83 15.68 11.22
C PRO A 117 -1.32 15.50 11.23
N SER A 118 -0.58 16.61 11.13
CA SER A 118 0.88 16.61 11.15
C SER A 118 1.41 17.98 11.56
N THR A 119 2.42 18.01 12.42
CA THR A 119 3.03 19.25 12.92
C THR A 119 3.89 19.98 11.89
N LEU A 120 4.28 19.30 10.80
CA LEU A 120 5.26 19.80 9.84
C LEU A 120 5.00 19.21 8.45
N MET A 121 4.38 20.01 7.59
CA MET A 121 4.00 19.65 6.23
C MET A 121 4.88 20.38 5.20
N ARG A 122 5.18 19.72 4.10
CA ARG A 122 5.97 20.22 2.98
C ARG A 122 5.16 20.14 1.68
N ILE A 123 4.86 21.31 1.12
CA ILE A 123 4.35 21.44 -0.25
C ILE A 123 5.55 21.83 -1.12
N GLN A 124 5.77 21.12 -2.22
CA GLN A 124 6.91 21.36 -3.09
C GLN A 124 6.50 21.33 -4.57
N PHE A 125 6.85 22.38 -5.32
CA PHE A 125 6.69 22.44 -6.77
C PHE A 125 8.04 22.24 -7.45
N ARG A 126 8.15 21.24 -8.33
CA ARG A 126 9.36 20.98 -9.14
C ARG A 126 9.01 20.90 -10.62
N THR A 127 9.87 21.46 -11.47
CA THR A 127 9.69 21.43 -12.92
C THR A 127 10.89 20.89 -13.70
N ASP A 128 10.60 20.33 -14.86
CA ASP A 128 11.52 19.81 -15.87
C ASP A 128 12.33 20.92 -16.57
N ARG A 129 13.24 20.56 -17.47
CA ARG A 129 14.01 21.46 -18.33
C ARG A 129 13.19 22.18 -19.42
N SER A 130 11.94 21.77 -19.66
CA SER A 130 11.18 22.15 -20.86
C SER A 130 9.76 22.64 -20.57
N VAL A 131 8.73 22.00 -21.11
CA VAL A 131 7.35 22.48 -21.34
C VAL A 131 6.71 23.18 -20.12
N VAL A 132 6.48 24.50 -20.20
CA VAL A 132 5.87 25.27 -19.10
C VAL A 132 4.46 25.78 -19.41
N TYR A 133 3.54 25.59 -18.46
CA TYR A 133 2.15 26.08 -18.49
C TYR A 133 1.91 27.19 -17.45
N GLN A 134 0.66 27.63 -17.26
CA GLN A 134 0.32 28.71 -16.30
C GLN A 134 0.64 28.35 -14.85
N GLY A 135 0.67 27.06 -14.51
CA GLY A 135 0.95 26.57 -13.16
C GLY A 135 -0.28 26.60 -12.28
N PHE A 136 -0.11 26.95 -11.01
CA PHE A 136 -1.17 26.77 -10.01
C PHE A 136 -1.30 27.93 -9.05
N GLU A 137 -2.48 28.03 -8.45
CA GLU A 137 -2.80 28.86 -7.29
C GLU A 137 -3.62 28.01 -6.31
N ALA A 138 -3.26 28.06 -5.03
CA ALA A 138 -3.88 27.26 -3.99
C ALA A 138 -3.90 27.97 -2.63
N GLU A 139 -4.90 27.66 -1.83
CA GLU A 139 -5.00 28.06 -0.43
C GLU A 139 -4.68 26.86 0.47
N LEU A 140 -3.92 27.11 1.53
CA LEU A 140 -3.58 26.17 2.59
C LEU A 140 -4.26 26.64 3.88
N ARG A 141 -5.03 25.78 4.54
CA ARG A 141 -5.64 26.03 5.86
C ARG A 141 -5.28 24.92 6.84
N ALA A 142 -5.19 25.25 8.13
CA ALA A 142 -5.24 24.25 9.18
C ALA A 142 -6.70 24.06 9.64
N SER A 143 -7.09 22.81 9.91
CA SER A 143 -8.42 22.46 10.43
C SER A 143 -8.29 21.36 11.48
N CYS A 144 -8.66 21.66 12.73
CA CYS A 144 -8.38 20.80 13.87
C CYS A 144 -9.64 20.08 14.37
N SER A 145 -9.49 18.86 14.92
CA SER A 145 -10.59 17.87 14.99
C SER A 145 -11.24 17.66 16.37
N ALA A 146 -12.45 17.09 16.37
CA ALA A 146 -13.16 16.56 17.54
C ALA A 146 -13.67 15.12 17.24
N GLU A 147 -13.94 14.32 18.29
CA GLU A 147 -13.71 12.86 18.32
C GLU A 147 -14.81 11.90 17.74
N THR A 148 -14.42 10.65 17.35
CA THR A 148 -15.19 9.35 17.21
C THR A 148 -16.12 9.08 15.99
N THR A 149 -16.49 7.85 15.51
CA THR A 149 -15.86 6.48 15.35
C THR A 149 -16.72 5.49 14.50
N THR A 150 -16.11 4.47 13.82
CA THR A 150 -16.60 3.06 13.48
C THR A 150 -17.85 2.79 12.56
N ALA A 151 -18.09 1.63 11.86
CA ALA A 151 -17.30 0.50 11.23
C ALA A 151 -18.19 -0.62 10.51
N SER A 152 -17.61 -1.57 9.70
CA SER A 152 -18.03 -3.00 9.32
C SER A 152 -19.17 -3.36 8.27
N GLN A 153 -19.38 -4.56 7.61
CA GLN A 153 -18.59 -5.73 7.03
C GLN A 153 -19.47 -6.89 6.32
N THR A 154 -19.02 -7.53 5.19
CA THR A 154 -19.15 -9.00 4.70
C THR A 154 -20.52 -9.73 4.37
N THR A 155 -20.78 -10.75 3.47
CA THR A 155 -20.08 -11.62 2.42
C THR A 155 -20.97 -12.50 1.40
N GLY A 156 -20.42 -13.18 0.33
CA GLY A 156 -21.08 -13.78 -0.92
C GLY A 156 -20.39 -14.95 -1.78
N LEU A 157 -19.92 -14.76 -3.06
CA LEU A 157 -18.96 -15.50 -4.01
C LEU A 157 -19.13 -16.97 -4.57
N THR A 158 -18.89 -17.23 -5.89
CA THR A 158 -17.77 -18.02 -6.55
C THR A 158 -17.77 -18.02 -8.13
N THR A 159 -16.59 -17.97 -8.79
CA THR A 159 -16.31 -17.81 -10.26
C THR A 159 -15.87 -19.06 -11.07
N GLN A 160 -15.81 -18.99 -12.42
CA GLN A 160 -15.00 -19.88 -13.29
C GLN A 160 -14.60 -19.24 -14.67
N ASP A 161 -13.41 -19.60 -15.17
CA ASP A 161 -12.81 -19.45 -16.52
C ASP A 161 -12.54 -18.05 -17.14
N TYR A 162 -11.28 -17.84 -17.56
CA TYR A 162 -10.75 -16.70 -18.32
C TYR A 162 -9.81 -17.18 -19.43
N ASN A 163 -9.94 -16.67 -20.67
CA ASN A 163 -8.85 -16.53 -21.65
C ASN A 163 -9.29 -15.83 -22.96
N ASP A 164 -8.27 -15.37 -23.71
CA ASP A 164 -8.27 -14.94 -25.14
C ASP A 164 -8.70 -13.48 -25.49
N LEU A 165 -8.31 -13.09 -26.72
CA LEU A 165 -8.65 -11.89 -27.50
C LEU A 165 -7.80 -10.62 -27.31
N THR A 166 -6.58 -10.65 -27.86
CA THR A 166 -5.88 -9.46 -28.39
C THR A 166 -5.84 -9.46 -29.93
N SER A 167 -6.91 -8.99 -30.58
CA SER A 167 -6.90 -8.69 -32.02
C SER A 167 -7.99 -7.70 -32.44
N GLU A 168 -7.74 -6.93 -33.50
CA GLU A 168 -8.66 -5.92 -34.05
C GLU A 168 -9.95 -6.56 -34.63
N VAL A 169 -11.12 -6.16 -34.12
CA VAL A 169 -12.43 -6.55 -34.66
C VAL A 169 -13.34 -5.32 -34.70
N PRO A 170 -14.12 -5.06 -35.77
CA PRO A 170 -15.06 -3.95 -35.81
C PRO A 170 -16.13 -4.06 -34.72
N TRP A 171 -16.27 -3.02 -33.89
CA TRP A 171 -17.15 -3.01 -32.72
C TRP A 171 -18.65 -3.02 -33.07
N THR A 172 -19.22 -4.20 -33.29
CA THR A 172 -20.64 -4.45 -33.02
C THR A 172 -20.78 -5.07 -31.63
N ILE A 173 -20.98 -4.22 -30.61
CA ILE A 173 -21.21 -4.70 -29.23
C ILE A 173 -22.57 -5.40 -29.18
N GLY A 174 -22.55 -6.73 -29.25
CA GLY A 174 -23.73 -7.60 -29.15
C GLY A 174 -24.22 -7.81 -27.70
N VAL A 175 -24.00 -6.83 -26.83
CA VAL A 175 -24.21 -6.89 -25.38
C VAL A 175 -25.11 -5.73 -24.97
N ASN A 176 -25.96 -5.92 -23.96
CA ASN A 176 -26.75 -4.82 -23.40
C ASN A 176 -25.83 -3.88 -22.64
N VAL A 177 -25.56 -2.70 -23.20
CA VAL A 177 -24.85 -1.59 -22.54
C VAL A 177 -25.88 -0.65 -21.96
N ASP A 178 -25.77 -0.31 -20.68
CA ASP A 178 -26.62 0.72 -20.07
C ASP A 178 -26.05 2.11 -20.38
N SER A 179 -26.83 2.89 -21.14
CA SER A 179 -26.56 4.31 -21.40
C SER A 179 -27.71 5.20 -20.91
N THR A 180 -28.47 4.73 -19.92
CA THR A 180 -29.69 5.37 -19.42
C THR A 180 -29.61 5.82 -17.96
N GLY A 181 -28.72 5.23 -17.17
CA GLY A 181 -28.60 5.51 -15.74
C GLY A 181 -29.65 4.81 -14.89
N GLY A 182 -29.48 4.91 -13.57
CA GLY A 182 -30.33 4.28 -12.57
C GLY A 182 -29.59 3.25 -11.69
N PRO A 183 -30.33 2.48 -10.88
CA PRO A 183 -29.76 1.48 -9.98
C PRO A 183 -29.34 0.20 -10.73
N ILE A 184 -28.06 -0.15 -10.63
CA ILE A 184 -27.50 -1.42 -11.13
C ILE A 184 -27.29 -2.35 -9.94
N ALA A 185 -27.85 -3.56 -10.00
CA ALA A 185 -27.50 -4.67 -9.12
C ALA A 185 -26.44 -5.53 -9.83
N LEU A 186 -25.16 -5.28 -9.53
CA LEU A 186 -24.04 -5.94 -10.19
C LEU A 186 -23.85 -7.34 -9.60
N GLY A 187 -24.29 -8.34 -10.37
CA GLY A 187 -24.07 -9.75 -10.07
C GLY A 187 -22.58 -10.10 -10.10
N GLU A 188 -22.21 -11.05 -9.25
CA GLU A 188 -20.87 -11.60 -9.18
C GLU A 188 -20.45 -12.25 -10.52
N GLY A 189 -19.20 -12.03 -10.95
CA GLY A 189 -18.67 -12.56 -12.20
C GLY A 189 -19.40 -12.08 -13.47
N GLN A 190 -20.36 -11.15 -13.34
CA GLN A 190 -21.03 -10.53 -14.48
C GLN A 190 -20.15 -9.38 -15.01
N ASP A 191 -19.79 -9.46 -16.29
CA ASP A 191 -19.34 -8.28 -17.04
C ASP A 191 -20.56 -7.41 -17.35
N TYR A 192 -20.70 -6.29 -16.64
CA TYR A 192 -21.74 -5.29 -16.90
C TYR A 192 -21.13 -4.07 -17.57
N PHE A 193 -21.80 -3.49 -18.57
CA PHE A 193 -21.26 -2.40 -19.36
C PHE A 193 -22.12 -1.14 -19.20
N ILE A 194 -21.49 -0.04 -18.79
CA ILE A 194 -22.09 1.30 -18.83
C ILE A 194 -21.40 2.14 -19.90
N ALA A 195 -22.15 3.04 -20.52
CA ALA A 195 -21.60 3.98 -21.50
C ALA A 195 -22.31 5.33 -21.45
N SER A 196 -21.66 6.36 -21.98
CA SER A 196 -22.35 7.59 -22.36
C SER A 196 -23.49 7.30 -23.35
N SER A 197 -24.60 8.04 -23.24
CA SER A 197 -25.68 8.03 -24.23
C SER A 197 -25.15 8.09 -25.66
N SER A 198 -25.78 7.35 -26.58
CA SER A 198 -25.46 7.30 -28.02
C SER A 198 -24.16 6.60 -28.44
N PHE A 199 -23.28 6.17 -27.52
CA PHE A 199 -22.01 5.50 -27.86
C PHE A 199 -22.20 4.35 -28.88
N PRO A 200 -21.38 4.22 -29.95
CA PRO A 200 -20.14 4.96 -30.26
C PRO A 200 -20.35 6.25 -31.06
N SER A 201 -21.59 6.76 -31.18
CA SER A 201 -21.82 8.13 -31.66
C SER A 201 -21.73 9.11 -30.50
N ASN A 202 -21.43 10.36 -30.80
CA ASN A 202 -21.22 11.39 -29.79
C ASN A 202 -22.43 11.53 -28.85
N TYR A 203 -22.15 11.76 -27.56
CA TYR A 203 -23.18 11.91 -26.54
C TYR A 203 -24.00 13.19 -26.74
N PRO A 204 -25.20 13.34 -26.14
CA PRO A 204 -25.94 14.60 -26.22
C PRO A 204 -25.36 15.64 -25.25
N SER A 205 -25.36 16.90 -25.67
CA SER A 205 -25.13 18.06 -24.79
C SER A 205 -26.24 18.19 -23.73
N ASN A 206 -25.90 18.80 -22.58
CA ASN A 206 -26.71 18.94 -21.37
C ASN A 206 -27.11 17.59 -20.73
N ALA A 207 -26.30 16.55 -20.87
CA ALA A 207 -26.54 15.26 -20.22
C ALA A 207 -26.26 15.35 -18.72
N THR A 208 -27.02 14.58 -17.94
CA THR A 208 -26.72 14.28 -16.55
C THR A 208 -27.21 12.86 -16.28
N ILE A 209 -26.27 11.91 -16.18
CA ILE A 209 -26.58 10.49 -16.06
C ILE A 209 -25.90 9.96 -14.80
N LEU A 210 -26.72 9.43 -13.88
CA LEU A 210 -26.26 8.84 -12.63
C LEU A 210 -26.53 7.33 -12.67
N TRP A 211 -25.47 6.52 -12.56
CA TRP A 211 -25.57 5.10 -12.27
C TRP A 211 -25.26 4.86 -10.79
N GLN A 212 -26.07 4.04 -10.12
CA GLN A 212 -25.86 3.63 -8.72
C GLN A 212 -25.64 2.13 -8.69
N VAL A 213 -24.37 1.72 -8.67
CA VAL A 213 -23.94 0.33 -8.75
C VAL A 213 -23.84 -0.26 -7.35
N THR A 214 -24.57 -1.34 -7.12
CA THR A 214 -24.63 -2.03 -5.83
C THR A 214 -24.40 -3.51 -6.02
N THR A 215 -23.72 -4.15 -5.08
CA THR A 215 -23.39 -5.58 -5.12
C THR A 215 -23.35 -6.19 -3.72
N SER A 216 -22.96 -7.46 -3.59
CA SER A 216 -22.78 -8.09 -2.27
C SER A 216 -21.72 -7.36 -1.45
N ASP A 217 -21.97 -7.29 -0.16
CA ASP A 217 -21.08 -6.98 0.97
C ASP A 217 -19.66 -7.60 1.00
N ARG A 218 -19.29 -8.61 0.18
CA ARG A 218 -17.85 -8.94 -0.07
C ARG A 218 -17.27 -8.36 -1.35
N CYS A 219 -18.11 -7.86 -2.23
CA CYS A 219 -17.72 -7.49 -3.57
C CYS A 219 -17.24 -6.04 -3.60
N ALA A 220 -15.94 -5.90 -3.80
CA ALA A 220 -15.37 -4.71 -4.40
C ALA A 220 -15.89 -4.59 -5.85
N ILE A 221 -15.91 -3.37 -6.38
CA ILE A 221 -16.26 -3.11 -7.77
C ILE A 221 -14.98 -2.75 -8.51
N HIS A 222 -14.59 -3.63 -9.44
CA HIS A 222 -13.54 -3.36 -10.42
C HIS A 222 -14.14 -2.67 -11.65
N ILE A 223 -13.44 -1.65 -12.14
CA ILE A 223 -13.84 -0.78 -13.23
C ILE A 223 -12.74 -0.77 -14.28
N THR A 224 -13.03 -1.17 -15.51
CA THR A 224 -12.10 -1.12 -16.65
C THR A 224 -12.67 -0.25 -17.75
N PHE A 225 -11.99 0.84 -18.10
CA PHE A 225 -12.37 1.66 -19.25
C PHE A 225 -11.86 1.04 -20.55
N MET A 226 -12.73 0.94 -21.55
CA MET A 226 -12.40 0.41 -22.89
C MET A 226 -12.31 1.51 -23.95
N ALA A 227 -13.01 2.63 -23.71
CA ALA A 227 -12.94 3.86 -24.48
C ALA A 227 -13.28 5.03 -23.54
N PHE A 228 -12.65 6.19 -23.76
CA PHE A 228 -12.94 7.43 -23.05
C PHE A 228 -12.54 8.64 -23.94
N SER A 229 -13.48 9.56 -24.15
CA SER A 229 -13.34 10.75 -25.00
C SER A 229 -14.46 11.73 -24.64
N THR A 230 -14.18 12.73 -23.82
CA THR A 230 -15.13 13.82 -23.48
C THR A 230 -14.51 15.18 -23.78
N GLU A 231 -15.30 16.24 -23.89
CA GLU A 231 -14.73 17.60 -23.97
C GLU A 231 -13.81 17.83 -22.74
N PRO A 232 -12.53 18.20 -22.93
CA PRO A 232 -11.65 18.52 -21.83
C PRO A 232 -12.24 19.62 -20.93
N ILE A 233 -12.07 19.49 -19.61
CA ILE A 233 -12.52 20.46 -18.58
C ILE A 233 -14.03 20.50 -18.35
N TYR A 234 -14.85 20.61 -19.40
CA TYR A 234 -16.28 20.89 -19.31
C TYR A 234 -17.14 19.63 -19.11
N ASP A 235 -16.85 18.57 -19.87
CA ASP A 235 -17.60 17.32 -19.85
C ASP A 235 -16.84 16.24 -19.09
N TYR A 236 -17.45 15.72 -18.03
CA TYR A 236 -16.73 14.85 -17.09
C TYR A 236 -17.54 13.66 -16.60
N LEU A 237 -16.82 12.57 -16.39
CA LEU A 237 -17.27 11.43 -15.61
C LEU A 237 -16.68 11.51 -14.20
N VAL A 238 -17.56 11.51 -13.19
CA VAL A 238 -17.19 11.31 -11.78
C VAL A 238 -17.41 9.85 -11.41
N VAL A 239 -16.51 9.29 -10.61
CA VAL A 239 -16.73 8.05 -9.84
C VAL A 239 -16.60 8.33 -8.36
N GLY A 240 -17.56 7.84 -7.58
CA GLY A 240 -17.52 7.84 -6.12
C GLY A 240 -17.92 6.49 -5.53
N SER A 241 -17.71 6.33 -4.23
CA SER A 241 -18.15 5.16 -3.46
C SER A 241 -19.20 5.54 -2.40
N GLN A 242 -19.80 4.56 -1.74
CA GLN A 242 -20.78 4.76 -0.66
C GLN A 242 -21.98 5.62 -1.15
N ASP A 243 -22.45 6.56 -0.32
CA ASP A 243 -23.53 7.47 -0.70
C ASP A 243 -23.11 8.49 -1.77
N VAL A 244 -24.08 8.92 -2.58
CA VAL A 244 -23.90 9.86 -3.71
C VAL A 244 -23.77 11.29 -3.18
N THR A 245 -22.62 11.62 -2.59
CA THR A 245 -22.29 12.96 -2.11
C THR A 245 -20.89 13.41 -2.54
N PRO A 246 -20.64 14.72 -2.69
CA PRO A 246 -19.32 15.23 -3.10
C PRO A 246 -18.16 14.84 -2.18
N LYS A 247 -18.45 14.44 -0.93
CA LYS A 247 -17.45 13.96 0.04
C LYS A 247 -16.85 12.61 -0.37
N ASN A 248 -17.63 11.76 -1.05
CA ASN A 248 -17.23 10.39 -1.39
C ASN A 248 -16.83 10.23 -2.86
N MET A 249 -16.59 11.36 -3.55
CA MET A 249 -15.96 11.38 -4.88
C MET A 249 -14.55 10.81 -4.78
N VAL A 250 -14.25 9.79 -5.59
CA VAL A 250 -12.92 9.17 -5.66
C VAL A 250 -12.12 9.77 -6.82
N HIS A 251 -12.72 9.87 -8.01
CA HIS A 251 -12.09 10.43 -9.21
C HIS A 251 -13.06 11.21 -10.10
N ARG A 252 -12.49 12.06 -10.96
CA ARG A 252 -13.16 12.80 -12.05
C ARG A 252 -12.20 12.84 -13.25
N TRP A 253 -12.69 12.51 -14.45
CA TRP A 253 -11.91 12.55 -15.70
C TRP A 253 -12.60 13.39 -16.78
N THR A 254 -11.79 13.96 -17.67
CA THR A 254 -12.18 14.73 -18.87
C THR A 254 -11.19 14.45 -20.00
N GLY A 255 -11.58 14.54 -21.28
CA GLY A 255 -10.66 14.43 -22.41
C GLY A 255 -10.55 13.02 -23.01
N GLU A 256 -9.47 12.76 -23.75
CA GLU A 256 -9.25 11.53 -24.55
C GLU A 256 -8.38 10.45 -23.86
N GLU A 257 -7.84 10.72 -22.67
CA GLU A 257 -6.99 9.75 -21.97
C GLU A 257 -7.85 8.66 -21.30
N ILE A 258 -7.71 7.41 -21.77
CA ILE A 258 -8.45 6.26 -21.21
C ILE A 258 -8.00 6.04 -19.76
N PRO A 259 -8.90 6.14 -18.76
CA PRO A 259 -8.50 6.00 -17.36
C PRO A 259 -7.95 4.60 -17.04
N ALA A 260 -6.93 4.57 -16.18
CA ALA A 260 -6.42 3.33 -15.62
C ALA A 260 -7.54 2.55 -14.88
N PRO A 261 -7.49 1.20 -14.86
CA PRO A 261 -8.48 0.40 -14.14
C PRO A 261 -8.53 0.74 -12.65
N LEU A 262 -9.73 0.84 -12.09
CA LEU A 262 -9.93 1.11 -10.66
C LEU A 262 -10.48 -0.10 -9.91
N TYR A 263 -9.92 -0.36 -8.74
CA TYR A 263 -10.42 -1.33 -7.78
C TYR A 263 -10.99 -0.56 -6.59
N LEU A 264 -12.32 -0.49 -6.48
CA LEU A 264 -12.98 0.18 -5.37
C LEU A 264 -13.43 -0.85 -4.34
N ASN A 265 -12.78 -0.86 -3.18
CA ASN A 265 -13.15 -1.71 -2.03
C ASN A 265 -14.43 -1.19 -1.35
N SER A 266 -15.53 -1.24 -2.08
CA SER A 266 -16.87 -0.90 -1.64
C SER A 266 -17.89 -1.63 -2.50
N ASN A 267 -18.93 -2.16 -1.86
CA ASN A 267 -20.08 -2.79 -2.52
C ASN A 267 -21.10 -1.77 -3.07
N GLN A 268 -20.81 -0.46 -2.93
CA GLN A 268 -21.63 0.63 -3.45
C GLN A 268 -20.71 1.65 -4.15
N VAL A 269 -20.88 1.81 -5.45
CA VAL A 269 -20.14 2.73 -6.32
C VAL A 269 -21.13 3.48 -7.19
N TRP A 270 -20.86 4.75 -7.46
CA TRP A 270 -21.72 5.56 -8.32
C TRP A 270 -20.90 6.28 -9.38
N PHE A 271 -21.50 6.40 -10.56
CA PHE A 271 -20.95 7.09 -11.72
C PHE A 271 -21.86 8.25 -12.05
N LEU A 272 -21.31 9.46 -12.19
CA LEU A 272 -22.06 10.65 -12.59
C LEU A 272 -21.38 11.25 -13.82
N PHE A 273 -21.99 11.07 -14.99
CA PHE A 273 -21.59 11.75 -16.22
C PHE A 273 -22.40 13.05 -16.37
N ILE A 274 -21.71 14.15 -16.65
CA ILE A 274 -22.29 15.45 -16.95
C ILE A 274 -21.67 15.97 -18.25
N SER A 275 -22.50 16.49 -19.15
CA SER A 275 -22.06 17.32 -20.27
C SER A 275 -22.72 18.71 -20.27
N ASP A 276 -21.99 19.65 -20.84
CA ASP A 276 -22.28 21.06 -21.05
C ASP A 276 -23.19 21.28 -22.30
N SER A 277 -23.53 22.52 -22.63
CA SER A 277 -24.33 22.90 -23.79
C SER A 277 -23.57 22.96 -25.13
N GLU A 278 -22.25 22.83 -25.13
CA GLU A 278 -21.40 22.91 -26.33
C GLU A 278 -20.75 21.54 -26.67
N THR A 279 -19.45 21.48 -27.00
CA THR A 279 -18.78 20.41 -27.79
C THR A 279 -19.06 18.96 -27.36
N GLU A 280 -19.77 18.19 -28.19
CA GLU A 280 -20.00 16.76 -27.91
C GLU A 280 -18.93 15.84 -28.52
N GLU A 281 -18.30 14.98 -27.72
CA GLU A 281 -17.33 13.95 -28.14
C GLU A 281 -17.88 12.51 -28.10
N GLN A 282 -17.09 11.50 -28.49
CA GLN A 282 -17.55 10.09 -28.62
C GLN A 282 -18.02 9.47 -27.30
N GLY A 283 -17.54 9.97 -26.17
CA GLY A 283 -17.89 9.51 -24.82
C GLY A 283 -17.07 8.32 -24.34
N PHE A 284 -17.68 7.45 -23.55
CA PHE A 284 -16.96 6.37 -22.86
C PHE A 284 -17.73 5.06 -22.82
N VAL A 285 -16.99 3.96 -22.63
CA VAL A 285 -17.55 2.68 -22.17
C VAL A 285 -16.68 2.14 -21.04
N ALA A 286 -17.31 1.85 -19.90
CA ALA A 286 -16.69 1.20 -18.76
C ALA A 286 -17.32 -0.17 -18.52
N LYS A 287 -16.46 -1.18 -18.34
CA LYS A 287 -16.82 -2.50 -17.85
C LYS A 287 -16.75 -2.50 -16.33
N LEU A 288 -17.80 -3.00 -15.70
CA LEU A 288 -17.96 -3.15 -14.27
C LEU A 288 -17.96 -4.64 -13.93
N GLN A 289 -17.19 -5.02 -12.91
CA GLN A 289 -17.12 -6.39 -12.41
C GLN A 289 -17.20 -6.39 -10.88
N ALA A 290 -18.07 -7.22 -10.32
CA ALA A 290 -18.06 -7.51 -8.89
C ALA A 290 -16.94 -8.53 -8.58
N MET A 291 -15.87 -8.05 -7.95
CA MET A 291 -14.68 -8.81 -7.55
C MET A 291 -14.71 -9.02 -6.04
N CYS A 292 -14.65 -10.27 -5.58
CA CYS A 292 -14.99 -10.56 -4.19
C CYS A 292 -14.20 -11.75 -3.59
N SER A 293 -14.06 -11.76 -2.27
CA SER A 293 -13.17 -12.66 -1.52
C SER A 293 -13.85 -13.95 -1.04
N ASN A 294 -13.46 -15.13 -1.55
CA ASN A 294 -14.21 -16.38 -1.33
C ASN A 294 -14.04 -16.98 0.08
N SER A 295 -15.13 -17.41 0.71
CA SER A 295 -15.15 -18.04 2.05
C SER A 295 -14.76 -19.53 2.06
N THR A 296 -13.86 -19.91 1.15
CA THR A 296 -13.26 -21.26 1.06
C THR A 296 -11.78 -21.21 0.63
N ALA A 297 -11.18 -20.02 0.61
CA ALA A 297 -9.81 -19.78 0.16
C ALA A 297 -9.00 -19.16 1.30
N SER A 298 -8.56 -20.00 2.23
CA SER A 298 -7.66 -19.67 3.33
C SER A 298 -6.20 -19.84 2.91
N ILE A 299 -5.28 -19.13 3.56
CA ILE A 299 -3.85 -19.47 3.51
C ILE A 299 -3.57 -20.72 4.35
N GLU A 300 -2.50 -21.44 4.03
CA GLU A 300 -2.11 -22.70 4.69
C GLU A 300 -1.05 -22.46 5.78
N GLU A 301 -0.03 -21.65 5.48
CA GLU A 301 1.12 -21.34 6.35
C GLU A 301 1.63 -19.91 6.09
N VAL A 302 2.45 -19.39 7.02
CA VAL A 302 3.22 -18.14 6.89
C VAL A 302 4.69 -18.41 7.14
N ARG A 303 5.58 -17.61 6.52
CA ARG A 303 7.01 -17.61 6.83
C ARG A 303 7.64 -16.23 6.66
N LEU A 304 8.77 -16.03 7.35
CA LEU A 304 9.70 -14.94 7.07
C LEU A 304 10.93 -15.51 6.35
N VAL A 305 11.41 -14.81 5.32
CA VAL A 305 12.57 -15.20 4.52
C VAL A 305 13.48 -14.02 4.22
N ASP A 306 14.75 -14.29 3.94
CA ASP A 306 15.78 -13.30 3.59
C ASP A 306 16.02 -12.18 4.63
N GLY A 307 15.65 -12.41 5.89
CA GLY A 307 15.98 -11.56 7.05
C GLY A 307 17.32 -11.94 7.72
N ASP A 308 17.90 -11.00 8.48
CA ASP A 308 19.18 -11.18 9.18
C ASP A 308 19.03 -11.94 10.52
N VAL A 309 17.80 -12.26 10.94
CA VAL A 309 17.42 -13.28 11.95
C VAL A 309 16.06 -13.88 11.59
N PRO A 310 15.70 -15.13 11.99
CA PRO A 310 14.39 -15.72 11.68
C PRO A 310 13.18 -15.03 12.36
N GLN A 311 13.40 -14.15 13.34
CA GLN A 311 12.37 -13.22 13.83
C GLN A 311 11.98 -12.16 12.79
N GLU A 312 12.77 -11.96 11.73
CA GLU A 312 12.53 -10.95 10.71
C GLU A 312 12.65 -11.48 9.28
N GLY A 313 12.20 -10.68 8.32
CA GLY A 313 12.37 -10.93 6.89
C GLY A 313 11.15 -10.56 6.07
N ARG A 314 11.22 -10.82 4.76
CA ARG A 314 10.08 -10.71 3.85
C ARG A 314 9.02 -11.73 4.24
N LEU A 315 7.77 -11.28 4.33
CA LEU A 315 6.60 -12.13 4.58
C LEU A 315 6.17 -12.86 3.30
N GLU A 316 6.06 -14.17 3.41
CA GLU A 316 5.43 -15.03 2.39
C GLU A 316 4.34 -15.89 3.02
N VAL A 317 3.25 -16.08 2.27
CA VAL A 317 2.11 -16.94 2.60
C VAL A 317 2.06 -18.15 1.67
N LEU A 318 1.60 -19.29 2.18
CA LEU A 318 1.37 -20.51 1.40
C LEU A 318 -0.10 -20.61 0.99
N TYR A 319 -0.37 -20.85 -0.29
CA TYR A 319 -1.71 -21.10 -0.82
C TYR A 319 -1.68 -22.12 -1.96
N GLN A 320 -2.49 -23.17 -1.85
CA GLN A 320 -2.56 -24.30 -2.80
C GLN A 320 -1.20 -24.95 -3.05
N GLY A 321 -0.37 -25.05 -2.02
CA GLY A 321 1.01 -25.57 -2.12
C GLY A 321 2.01 -24.64 -2.81
N GLN A 322 1.66 -23.38 -3.13
CA GLN A 322 2.57 -22.38 -3.69
C GLN A 322 2.78 -21.21 -2.72
N TRP A 323 4.05 -20.85 -2.49
CA TRP A 323 4.43 -19.66 -1.74
C TRP A 323 4.32 -18.39 -2.61
N GLY A 324 3.97 -17.28 -1.98
CA GLY A 324 3.91 -15.94 -2.58
C GLY A 324 3.91 -14.84 -1.55
N THR A 325 4.14 -13.61 -1.98
CA THR A 325 4.41 -12.46 -1.11
C THR A 325 3.15 -11.69 -0.71
N VAL A 326 3.29 -10.76 0.23
CA VAL A 326 2.21 -9.87 0.71
C VAL A 326 2.59 -8.41 0.42
N CYS A 327 1.66 -7.61 -0.09
CA CYS A 327 1.89 -6.20 -0.40
C CYS A 327 1.74 -5.27 0.82
N GLU A 328 2.56 -4.22 0.90
CA GLU A 328 2.61 -3.24 1.99
C GLU A 328 1.44 -2.22 2.01
N ASP A 329 0.62 -2.17 0.96
CA ASP A 329 -0.51 -1.24 0.89
C ASP A 329 -1.48 -1.51 2.07
N LEU A 330 -1.66 -0.49 2.92
CA LEU A 330 -2.40 -0.54 4.19
C LEU A 330 -1.89 -1.54 5.23
N TRP A 331 -0.63 -1.98 5.15
CA TRP A 331 -0.01 -2.86 6.14
C TRP A 331 0.31 -2.11 7.45
N GLU A 332 -0.31 -2.52 8.55
CA GLU A 332 -0.13 -1.93 9.88
C GLU A 332 0.45 -2.96 10.89
N ARG A 333 0.88 -2.49 12.06
CA ARG A 333 1.49 -3.33 13.11
C ARG A 333 0.57 -4.45 13.58
N THR A 334 -0.75 -4.22 13.58
CA THR A 334 -1.74 -5.26 13.92
C THR A 334 -1.67 -6.45 12.97
N ASN A 335 -1.27 -6.24 11.70
CA ASN A 335 -1.00 -7.32 10.75
C ASN A 335 0.26 -8.10 11.13
N ALA A 336 1.34 -7.39 11.43
CA ALA A 336 2.58 -7.99 11.91
C ALA A 336 2.36 -8.74 13.24
N GLU A 337 1.52 -8.24 14.15
CA GLU A 337 1.16 -8.90 15.42
C GLU A 337 0.42 -10.23 15.19
N VAL A 338 -0.45 -10.31 14.16
CA VAL A 338 -1.07 -11.57 13.73
C VAL A 338 -0.01 -12.53 13.17
N VAL A 339 0.84 -12.08 12.23
CA VAL A 339 1.92 -12.89 11.65
C VAL A 339 2.85 -13.45 12.72
N CYS A 340 3.33 -12.60 13.63
CA CYS A 340 4.23 -13.00 14.70
C CYS A 340 3.56 -14.02 15.63
N ARG A 341 2.26 -13.87 15.94
CA ARG A 341 1.48 -14.87 16.70
C ARG A 341 1.31 -16.19 15.93
N MET A 342 1.06 -16.15 14.62
CA MET A 342 1.00 -17.36 13.78
C MET A 342 2.34 -18.12 13.79
N LEU A 343 3.46 -17.40 13.82
CA LEU A 343 4.82 -17.93 13.93
C LEU A 343 5.24 -18.32 15.37
N GLY A 344 4.37 -18.12 16.38
CA GLY A 344 4.63 -18.48 17.78
C GLY A 344 5.41 -17.45 18.61
N TYR A 345 5.65 -16.25 18.10
CA TYR A 345 6.26 -15.13 18.82
C TYR A 345 5.22 -14.35 19.66
N GLU A 346 5.68 -13.55 20.63
CA GLU A 346 4.78 -12.83 21.56
C GLU A 346 4.12 -11.58 20.94
N GLY A 347 4.62 -11.10 19.81
CA GLY A 347 4.03 -10.02 19.02
C GLY A 347 5.02 -9.43 18.01
N ALA A 348 4.62 -8.43 17.24
CA ALA A 348 5.53 -7.67 16.39
C ALA A 348 6.35 -6.66 17.18
N ASP A 349 7.50 -6.26 16.66
CA ASP A 349 8.23 -5.11 17.18
C ASP A 349 7.61 -3.77 16.74
N LEU A 350 8.03 -2.68 17.39
CA LEU A 350 7.53 -1.33 17.09
C LEU A 350 8.25 -0.65 15.91
N GLU A 351 9.43 -1.17 15.54
CA GLU A 351 10.34 -0.62 14.55
C GLU A 351 10.13 -1.32 13.19
N TYR A 352 9.32 -0.71 12.31
CA TYR A 352 9.03 -1.23 10.97
C TYR A 352 10.26 -1.11 10.05
N SER A 353 11.10 -2.14 9.99
CA SER A 353 12.25 -2.16 9.09
C SER A 353 11.88 -2.66 7.68
N THR A 354 11.32 -1.76 6.86
CA THR A 354 11.35 -1.91 5.38
C THR A 354 12.34 -0.96 4.70
N THR A 355 12.84 0.05 5.43
CA THR A 355 13.55 1.21 4.86
C THR A 355 15.02 0.97 4.51
N ASP A 356 15.74 0.19 5.30
CA ASP A 356 17.20 0.12 5.20
C ASP A 356 17.70 -0.86 4.12
N LEU A 357 16.85 -1.81 3.71
CA LEU A 357 17.22 -2.96 2.87
C LEU A 357 16.24 -3.22 1.71
N TRP A 358 15.80 -2.15 1.03
CA TRP A 358 14.88 -2.16 -0.14
C TRP A 358 15.22 -3.13 -1.29
N TRP A 359 16.41 -3.73 -1.29
CA TRP A 359 16.89 -4.69 -2.28
C TRP A 359 16.91 -6.15 -1.80
N LEU A 360 16.68 -6.44 -0.52
CA LEU A 360 16.45 -7.79 0.02
C LEU A 360 14.97 -8.15 0.13
N ILE A 361 14.12 -7.18 0.45
CA ILE A 361 12.68 -7.42 0.67
C ILE A 361 11.93 -7.61 -0.67
N LYS A 362 12.57 -7.35 -1.83
CA LYS A 362 11.97 -7.66 -3.13
C LYS A 362 11.91 -9.18 -3.37
N GLY A 363 10.72 -9.74 -3.30
CA GLY A 363 10.47 -11.16 -3.59
C GLY A 363 10.27 -11.45 -5.08
N SER A 364 9.75 -12.64 -5.35
CA SER A 364 9.41 -13.11 -6.69
C SER A 364 8.37 -14.21 -6.66
N GLY A 365 7.41 -14.17 -7.60
CA GLY A 365 6.35 -15.18 -7.73
C GLY A 365 4.98 -14.51 -7.82
N PRO A 366 3.92 -15.11 -7.27
CA PRO A 366 2.65 -14.42 -7.08
C PRO A 366 2.73 -13.50 -5.85
N ILE A 367 2.13 -12.31 -5.94
CA ILE A 367 1.73 -11.54 -4.76
C ILE A 367 0.35 -12.09 -4.38
N LEU A 368 0.25 -12.70 -3.20
CA LEU A 368 -0.93 -13.45 -2.79
C LEU A 368 -1.88 -12.65 -1.90
N MET A 369 -1.44 -11.59 -1.23
CA MET A 369 -2.33 -10.74 -0.42
C MET A 369 -2.01 -9.25 -0.59
N ASP A 370 -3.05 -8.41 -0.55
CA ASP A 370 -2.99 -6.96 -0.72
C ASP A 370 -4.12 -6.28 0.08
N ASN A 371 -3.87 -5.07 0.58
CA ASN A 371 -4.72 -4.28 1.48
C ASN A 371 -5.18 -5.11 2.70
N VAL A 372 -4.28 -5.91 3.27
CA VAL A 372 -4.54 -6.73 4.46
C VAL A 372 -4.66 -5.82 5.67
N ARG A 373 -5.72 -5.95 6.46
CA ARG A 373 -6.00 -5.10 7.62
C ARG A 373 -6.56 -5.91 8.78
N CYS A 374 -5.73 -6.10 9.80
CA CYS A 374 -6.06 -6.83 11.02
C CYS A 374 -6.39 -5.88 12.18
N GLN A 375 -7.15 -6.36 13.16
CA GLN A 375 -7.37 -5.73 14.47
C GLN A 375 -6.29 -6.11 15.49
N GLY A 376 -5.47 -7.13 15.19
CA GLY A 376 -4.39 -7.62 16.04
C GLY A 376 -4.81 -8.81 16.92
N ASN A 377 -6.05 -9.27 16.82
CA ASN A 377 -6.63 -10.37 17.61
C ASN A 377 -7.00 -11.62 16.79
N GLU A 378 -6.91 -11.53 15.47
CA GLU A 378 -7.16 -12.60 14.50
C GLU A 378 -6.20 -13.80 14.67
N SER A 379 -6.67 -15.02 14.46
CA SER A 379 -5.82 -16.22 14.58
C SER A 379 -4.91 -16.42 13.37
N SER A 380 -5.30 -15.88 12.21
CA SER A 380 -4.59 -15.97 10.93
C SER A 380 -4.89 -14.76 10.04
N LEU A 381 -4.04 -14.47 9.04
CA LEU A 381 -4.22 -13.31 8.14
C LEU A 381 -5.46 -13.40 7.23
N ASP A 382 -6.03 -14.57 7.00
CA ASP A 382 -7.26 -14.76 6.22
C ASP A 382 -8.55 -14.46 7.03
N GLU A 383 -8.44 -14.29 8.36
CA GLU A 383 -9.50 -13.68 9.17
C GLU A 383 -9.49 -12.14 9.05
N CYS A 384 -8.37 -11.54 8.62
CA CYS A 384 -8.23 -10.11 8.44
C CYS A 384 -8.90 -9.62 7.14
N SER A 385 -9.29 -8.35 7.09
CA SER A 385 -9.88 -7.77 5.87
C SER A 385 -8.82 -7.61 4.78
N HIS A 386 -9.02 -8.21 3.59
CA HIS A 386 -8.09 -8.14 2.45
C HIS A 386 -8.83 -8.20 1.10
N LEU A 387 -8.20 -7.82 -0.02
CA LEU A 387 -8.86 -7.83 -1.34
C LEU A 387 -9.28 -9.25 -1.80
N GLY A 388 -8.50 -10.26 -1.44
CA GLY A 388 -8.69 -11.65 -1.86
C GLY A 388 -7.36 -12.25 -2.31
N LEU A 389 -7.25 -13.59 -2.25
CA LEU A 389 -5.98 -14.24 -2.59
C LEU A 389 -5.64 -14.07 -4.09
N GLY A 390 -4.47 -13.51 -4.36
CA GLY A 390 -4.01 -13.17 -5.71
C GLY A 390 -4.67 -11.92 -6.33
N VAL A 391 -5.44 -11.14 -5.57
CA VAL A 391 -6.04 -9.88 -6.04
C VAL A 391 -5.21 -8.71 -5.52
N HIS A 392 -4.35 -8.14 -6.37
CA HIS A 392 -3.47 -7.03 -6.00
C HIS A 392 -3.30 -6.01 -7.14
N ASN A 393 -2.86 -4.79 -6.80
CA ASN A 393 -2.34 -3.82 -7.79
C ASN A 393 -0.80 -3.68 -7.75
N CYS A 394 -0.15 -4.30 -6.77
CA CYS A 394 1.26 -4.10 -6.45
C CYS A 394 2.23 -4.81 -7.39
N ASP A 395 3.50 -4.38 -7.35
CA ASP A 395 4.65 -5.18 -7.79
C ASP A 395 5.60 -5.46 -6.62
N HIS A 396 6.57 -6.36 -6.80
CA HIS A 396 7.48 -6.82 -5.74
C HIS A 396 8.37 -5.74 -5.09
N SER A 397 8.38 -4.49 -5.56
CA SER A 397 8.98 -3.38 -4.81
C SER A 397 8.18 -2.99 -3.56
N LYS A 398 6.93 -3.47 -3.43
CA LYS A 398 6.02 -3.29 -2.29
C LYS A 398 5.87 -4.54 -1.40
N ASP A 399 6.73 -5.55 -1.53
CA ASP A 399 6.63 -6.76 -0.70
C ASP A 399 6.94 -6.44 0.78
N VAL A 400 6.13 -6.97 1.69
CA VAL A 400 6.19 -6.68 3.14
C VAL A 400 7.38 -7.32 3.84
N GLY A 401 8.06 -6.56 4.70
CA GLY A 401 8.89 -7.08 5.78
C GLY A 401 8.15 -7.10 7.13
N VAL A 402 8.46 -8.09 7.98
CA VAL A 402 7.96 -8.20 9.37
C VAL A 402 9.14 -8.46 10.30
N THR A 403 9.08 -7.94 11.54
CA THR A 403 10.03 -8.23 12.64
C THR A 403 9.25 -8.56 13.91
N CYS A 404 9.62 -9.65 14.59
CA CYS A 404 8.88 -10.24 15.71
C CYS A 404 9.67 -10.26 17.03
N ARG A 405 8.96 -10.05 18.15
CA ARG A 405 9.53 -10.09 19.50
C ARG A 405 9.45 -11.47 20.14
N THR A 406 10.60 -11.96 20.59
CA THR A 406 10.69 -12.96 21.65
C THR A 406 10.41 -12.32 23.02
N GLY A 407 9.86 -13.09 23.96
CA GLY A 407 9.40 -12.59 25.26
C GLY A 407 10.46 -11.92 26.13
N SER A 408 10.02 -10.97 26.95
CA SER A 408 10.90 -10.05 27.70
C SER A 408 11.49 -10.65 28.99
N GLU A 409 12.12 -11.82 28.91
CA GLU A 409 13.14 -12.28 29.88
C GLU A 409 14.54 -12.48 29.24
N ALA A 410 14.72 -12.05 27.98
CA ALA A 410 16.05 -11.83 27.39
C ALA A 410 16.79 -10.70 28.15
N ASN A 411 17.55 -11.08 29.18
CA ASN A 411 18.39 -10.20 29.97
C ASN A 411 19.43 -9.50 29.06
N PRO A 412 19.44 -8.16 28.95
CA PRO A 412 20.28 -7.39 28.01
C PRO A 412 21.77 -7.31 28.43
N SER A 413 22.30 -8.40 28.98
CA SER A 413 23.72 -8.64 29.25
C SER A 413 24.25 -9.95 28.66
N ILE A 414 23.40 -10.78 28.04
CA ILE A 414 23.80 -11.86 27.13
C ILE A 414 22.80 -11.91 25.96
N ASP A 415 23.16 -11.28 24.84
CA ASP A 415 22.44 -11.48 23.57
C ASP A 415 23.43 -11.72 22.42
N ASN A 416 23.91 -12.96 22.35
CA ASN A 416 24.16 -13.61 21.07
C ASN A 416 23.00 -14.60 20.89
N SER A 417 21.84 -14.12 20.40
CA SER A 417 20.71 -14.97 19.99
C SER A 417 21.09 -15.82 18.78
N ALA A 418 21.89 -16.83 19.05
CA ALA A 418 22.14 -17.93 18.15
C ALA A 418 20.85 -18.73 17.99
N ILE A 419 20.26 -18.65 16.80
CA ILE A 419 19.03 -19.36 16.47
C ILE A 419 19.36 -20.47 15.47
N ILE A 420 18.55 -21.52 15.46
CA ILE A 420 18.76 -22.70 14.60
C ILE A 420 17.47 -23.04 13.85
N ARG A 421 17.60 -23.80 12.76
CA ARG A 421 16.48 -24.33 11.97
C ARG A 421 16.71 -25.80 11.60
N LEU A 422 15.63 -26.48 11.22
CA LEU A 422 15.67 -27.82 10.64
C LEU A 422 15.39 -27.73 9.14
N VAL A 423 16.22 -28.41 8.34
CA VAL A 423 16.12 -28.41 6.87
C VAL A 423 15.99 -29.83 6.33
N ASN A 424 15.23 -30.01 5.24
CA ASN A 424 15.03 -31.28 4.52
C ASN A 424 14.44 -32.46 5.33
N GLY A 425 13.82 -32.20 6.48
CA GLY A 425 13.00 -33.20 7.18
C GLY A 425 11.65 -33.45 6.50
N ASN A 426 11.02 -34.61 6.79
CA ASN A 426 9.66 -34.91 6.31
C ASN A 426 8.57 -34.36 7.27
N ARG A 427 8.98 -33.69 8.35
CA ARG A 427 8.17 -33.18 9.45
C ARG A 427 8.85 -31.94 10.03
N PRO A 428 8.12 -30.97 10.62
CA PRO A 428 8.72 -29.85 11.36
C PRO A 428 9.58 -30.28 12.57
N SER A 429 9.49 -31.55 12.97
CA SER A 429 10.18 -32.17 14.11
C SER A 429 11.50 -32.87 13.74
N GLU A 430 11.90 -32.93 12.47
CA GLU A 430 13.14 -33.59 12.04
C GLU A 430 13.86 -32.79 10.94
N GLY A 431 15.17 -33.00 10.77
CA GLY A 431 15.95 -32.36 9.70
C GLY A 431 17.44 -32.23 10.01
N ARG A 432 18.20 -31.73 9.02
CA ARG A 432 19.58 -31.23 9.20
C ARG A 432 19.53 -30.00 10.10
N VAL A 433 20.47 -29.90 11.05
CA VAL A 433 20.59 -28.73 11.92
C VAL A 433 21.43 -27.68 11.21
N GLU A 434 20.84 -26.50 11.02
CA GLU A 434 21.55 -25.30 10.57
C GLU A 434 21.45 -24.23 11.65
N VAL A 435 22.55 -23.52 11.85
CA VAL A 435 22.72 -22.49 12.88
C VAL A 435 22.96 -21.14 12.23
N PHE A 436 22.53 -20.08 12.91
CA PHE A 436 22.75 -18.71 12.46
C PHE A 436 23.85 -18.03 13.26
N ARG A 437 24.87 -17.49 12.57
CA ARG A 437 25.97 -16.75 13.18
C ARG A 437 26.48 -15.67 12.22
N GLY A 438 26.70 -14.46 12.72
CA GLY A 438 27.43 -13.41 11.98
C GLY A 438 26.80 -12.96 10.66
N ARG A 439 25.46 -12.94 10.57
CA ARG A 439 24.67 -12.67 9.34
C ARG A 439 24.74 -13.77 8.26
N SER A 440 24.91 -15.02 8.69
CA SER A 440 24.88 -16.17 7.78
C SER A 440 24.31 -17.41 8.47
N TRP A 441 23.52 -18.17 7.70
CA TRP A 441 23.22 -19.57 8.00
C TRP A 441 24.43 -20.44 7.64
N GLY A 442 24.59 -21.53 8.37
CA GLY A 442 25.56 -22.57 8.08
C GLY A 442 25.27 -23.84 8.88
N THR A 443 25.97 -24.91 8.57
CA THR A 443 25.68 -26.25 9.12
C THR A 443 26.50 -26.53 10.39
N VAL A 444 26.20 -27.66 11.02
CA VAL A 444 26.93 -28.20 12.18
C VAL A 444 27.56 -29.53 11.76
N CYS A 445 28.84 -29.74 12.03
CA CYS A 445 29.46 -31.04 11.80
C CYS A 445 28.96 -32.08 12.81
N ASP A 446 28.86 -33.33 12.37
CA ASP A 446 28.41 -34.45 13.17
C ASP A 446 29.49 -35.09 14.05
N ASP A 447 30.73 -34.59 13.98
CA ASP A 447 31.78 -35.09 14.83
C ASP A 447 31.51 -34.72 16.31
N TYR A 448 31.70 -35.71 17.18
CA TYR A 448 31.12 -35.81 18.53
C TYR A 448 29.57 -35.69 18.66
N TRP A 449 28.84 -35.08 17.73
CA TRP A 449 27.38 -34.84 17.76
C TRP A 449 26.56 -36.03 18.28
N GLY A 450 25.94 -35.86 19.44
CA GLY A 450 25.21 -36.88 20.18
C GLY A 450 23.81 -36.45 20.59
N ILE A 451 23.19 -37.28 21.44
CA ILE A 451 21.80 -37.06 21.86
C ILE A 451 21.64 -35.85 22.78
N GLU A 452 22.70 -35.42 23.47
CA GLU A 452 22.65 -34.24 24.35
C GLU A 452 22.76 -32.93 23.58
N ASP A 453 23.49 -32.94 22.46
CA ASP A 453 23.57 -31.83 21.49
C ASP A 453 22.25 -31.68 20.75
N ALA A 454 21.69 -32.81 20.30
CA ALA A 454 20.32 -32.88 19.79
C ALA A 454 19.28 -32.44 20.83
N ASN A 455 19.48 -32.73 22.13
CA ASN A 455 18.59 -32.27 23.19
C ASN A 455 18.65 -30.75 23.37
N VAL A 456 19.81 -30.11 23.21
CA VAL A 456 19.93 -28.63 23.19
C VAL A 456 19.24 -28.08 21.95
N ALA A 457 19.55 -28.61 20.75
CA ALA A 457 18.94 -28.19 19.50
C ALA A 457 17.41 -28.26 19.54
N CYS A 458 16.84 -29.39 19.92
CA CYS A 458 15.39 -29.56 20.01
C CYS A 458 14.73 -28.58 21.01
N LYS A 459 15.42 -28.20 22.10
CA LYS A 459 14.92 -27.20 23.06
C LYS A 459 14.98 -25.77 22.52
N MET A 460 16.02 -25.42 21.75
CA MET A 460 16.07 -24.14 21.03
C MET A 460 14.92 -24.01 20.02
N LEU A 461 14.45 -25.14 19.49
CA LEU A 461 13.30 -25.26 18.58
C LEU A 461 11.95 -25.44 19.31
N GLY A 462 11.90 -25.28 20.64
CA GLY A 462 10.68 -25.36 21.44
C GLY A 462 10.17 -26.77 21.78
N TYR A 463 10.85 -27.84 21.34
CA TYR A 463 10.51 -29.22 21.69
C TYR A 463 11.09 -29.63 23.05
N GLU A 464 10.45 -30.59 23.74
CA GLU A 464 10.86 -31.04 25.08
C GLU A 464 12.29 -31.62 25.10
N ARG A 465 12.64 -32.40 24.07
CA ARG A 465 13.93 -33.11 23.90
C ARG A 465 14.06 -33.72 22.51
N ALA A 466 15.24 -34.27 22.21
CA ALA A 466 15.43 -35.15 21.06
C ALA A 466 14.87 -36.57 21.31
N GLU A 467 14.44 -37.22 20.23
CA GLU A 467 14.36 -38.68 20.13
C GLU A 467 15.65 -39.28 19.55
N LEU A 468 16.23 -38.61 18.55
CA LEU A 468 17.42 -39.07 17.83
C LEU A 468 18.33 -37.90 17.47
N ALA A 469 19.64 -38.15 17.55
CA ALA A 469 20.66 -37.41 16.83
C ALA A 469 21.03 -38.19 15.56
N TYR A 470 21.29 -37.47 14.47
CA TYR A 470 21.70 -38.02 13.19
C TYR A 470 23.05 -37.45 12.73
N ARG A 471 23.72 -38.26 11.92
CA ARG A 471 25.05 -38.06 11.33
C ARG A 471 25.01 -38.45 9.85
N GLU A 472 26.13 -38.35 9.15
CA GLU A 472 26.33 -38.77 7.76
C GLU A 472 25.32 -38.09 6.81
N ALA A 473 25.17 -36.77 6.93
CA ALA A 473 24.30 -35.92 6.10
C ALA A 473 22.88 -36.49 5.92
N LYS A 474 22.25 -36.94 7.02
CA LYS A 474 21.05 -37.79 6.98
C LYS A 474 19.86 -37.22 6.19
N PHE A 475 19.74 -35.90 6.12
CA PHE A 475 18.70 -35.16 5.39
C PHE A 475 19.27 -34.47 4.13
N GLY A 476 20.35 -35.01 3.58
CA GLY A 476 21.14 -34.41 2.52
C GLY A 476 22.20 -33.44 3.04
N GLU A 477 23.25 -33.28 2.25
CA GLU A 477 24.31 -32.28 2.40
C GLU A 477 23.71 -30.86 2.34
N GLY A 478 24.27 -29.94 3.12
CA GLY A 478 23.99 -28.51 3.08
C GLY A 478 24.93 -27.75 2.12
N ASP A 479 24.84 -26.43 2.19
CA ASP A 479 25.62 -25.50 1.37
C ASP A 479 26.26 -24.41 2.24
N GLY A 480 27.45 -23.95 1.84
CA GLY A 480 28.07 -22.74 2.38
C GLY A 480 29.19 -23.01 3.39
N ALA A 481 28.94 -22.71 4.66
CA ALA A 481 29.93 -22.82 5.73
C ALA A 481 29.44 -23.76 6.83
N ILE A 482 30.33 -24.61 7.33
CA ILE A 482 30.14 -25.33 8.59
C ILE A 482 30.55 -24.36 9.72
N LEU A 483 29.60 -23.99 10.59
CA LEU A 483 29.76 -22.90 11.57
C LEU A 483 30.02 -23.39 13.00
N LEU A 484 29.86 -24.70 13.23
CA LEU A 484 30.12 -25.40 14.49
C LEU A 484 30.67 -26.80 14.18
N ASP A 485 31.68 -27.20 14.94
CA ASP A 485 32.31 -28.52 14.91
C ASP A 485 32.68 -28.96 16.35
N ASP A 486 33.12 -30.19 16.57
CA ASP A 486 33.51 -30.73 17.90
C ASP A 486 32.40 -30.57 18.98
N VAL A 487 31.12 -30.56 18.58
CA VAL A 487 30.02 -30.11 19.45
C VAL A 487 29.77 -31.13 20.57
N SER A 488 29.84 -30.64 21.80
CA SER A 488 29.78 -31.45 23.02
C SER A 488 29.05 -30.70 24.15
N CYS A 489 27.73 -30.88 24.17
CA CYS A 489 26.77 -30.37 25.15
C CYS A 489 26.57 -31.34 26.34
N THR A 490 26.04 -30.82 27.46
CA THR A 490 25.56 -31.63 28.60
C THR A 490 24.03 -31.77 28.66
N GLY A 491 23.34 -31.32 27.61
CA GLY A 491 21.89 -31.39 27.45
C GLY A 491 21.12 -30.30 28.21
N ARG A 492 21.82 -29.28 28.73
CA ARG A 492 21.28 -28.22 29.62
C ARG A 492 21.63 -26.80 29.19
N GLU A 493 22.47 -26.67 28.17
CA GLU A 493 22.94 -25.41 27.64
C GLU A 493 21.77 -24.64 26.99
N PRO A 494 21.75 -23.29 27.08
CA PRO A 494 20.68 -22.48 26.48
C PRO A 494 20.78 -22.44 24.94
N SER A 495 21.95 -22.73 24.37
CA SER A 495 22.16 -22.84 22.92
C SER A 495 23.36 -23.74 22.60
N LEU A 496 23.45 -24.21 21.35
CA LEU A 496 24.61 -24.98 20.87
C LEU A 496 25.93 -24.20 21.01
N PHE A 497 25.89 -22.87 20.93
CA PHE A 497 27.04 -21.97 21.11
C PHE A 497 27.39 -21.70 22.58
N ALA A 498 26.66 -22.31 23.52
CA ALA A 498 27.02 -22.37 24.94
C ALA A 498 27.55 -23.76 25.34
N CYS A 499 27.60 -24.71 24.42
CA CYS A 499 28.29 -25.99 24.58
C CYS A 499 29.80 -25.84 24.30
N TYR A 500 30.57 -26.92 24.50
CA TYR A 500 31.89 -26.98 23.89
C TYR A 500 31.74 -27.19 22.39
N HIS A 501 32.54 -26.47 21.59
CA HIS A 501 32.62 -26.59 20.14
C HIS A 501 33.96 -26.03 19.63
N SER A 502 34.36 -26.44 18.41
CA SER A 502 35.36 -25.75 17.60
C SER A 502 34.68 -24.70 16.70
N ASP A 503 35.34 -23.55 16.52
CA ASP A 503 35.00 -22.54 15.50
C ASP A 503 35.76 -22.76 14.17
N PHE A 504 36.54 -23.85 14.09
CA PHE A 504 37.28 -24.28 12.89
C PHE A 504 36.88 -25.72 12.59
N ALA A 505 36.16 -25.93 11.49
CA ALA A 505 35.80 -27.26 11.00
C ALA A 505 36.85 -27.77 9.99
N ASP A 506 37.26 -29.04 10.10
CA ASP A 506 37.92 -29.76 9.00
C ASP A 506 37.03 -30.82 8.30
N CYS A 507 35.76 -30.89 8.73
CA CYS A 507 34.66 -31.65 8.11
C CYS A 507 34.25 -31.17 6.69
N SER A 508 33.40 -31.98 6.06
CA SER A 508 32.66 -31.70 4.83
C SER A 508 31.15 -31.75 5.05
N HIS A 509 30.33 -31.28 4.09
CA HIS A 509 28.87 -31.36 4.21
C HIS A 509 28.31 -32.80 4.22
N ALA A 510 29.12 -33.81 3.85
CA ALA A 510 28.77 -35.22 4.05
C ALA A 510 28.71 -35.61 5.54
N GLU A 511 29.29 -34.80 6.42
CA GLU A 511 29.25 -34.92 7.88
C GLU A 511 28.28 -33.90 8.52
N ASP A 512 27.29 -33.39 7.77
CA ASP A 512 26.29 -32.46 8.34
C ASP A 512 25.34 -33.16 9.33
N ALA A 513 25.27 -32.61 10.54
CA ALA A 513 24.48 -33.12 11.66
C ALA A 513 22.96 -32.91 11.47
N GLY A 514 22.17 -33.81 12.09
CA GLY A 514 20.71 -33.71 12.09
C GLY A 514 20.07 -34.18 13.39
N VAL A 515 18.75 -33.99 13.50
CA VAL A 515 17.94 -34.43 14.66
C VAL A 515 16.58 -34.98 14.26
N LYS A 516 15.96 -35.69 15.20
CA LYS A 516 14.51 -35.80 15.31
C LYS A 516 14.10 -35.50 16.75
N CYS A 517 13.20 -34.53 16.90
CA CYS A 517 12.66 -34.05 18.16
C CYS A 517 11.38 -34.81 18.55
N LEU A 518 11.06 -34.78 19.85
CA LEU A 518 9.85 -35.39 20.37
C LEU A 518 8.62 -34.52 20.06
N GLU A 519 7.78 -34.96 19.13
CA GLU A 519 6.43 -34.41 18.93
C GLU A 519 5.60 -34.67 20.20
N THR A 520 5.28 -33.62 20.94
CA THR A 520 4.41 -33.68 22.11
C THR A 520 2.95 -33.80 21.66
N SER A 521 2.51 -35.04 21.43
CA SER A 521 1.09 -35.39 21.30
C SER A 521 0.27 -34.64 22.34
N GLY A 522 -0.62 -33.76 21.89
CA GLY A 522 -1.22 -32.72 22.73
C GLY A 522 -1.82 -33.27 24.02
N ARG A 523 -1.57 -32.60 25.14
CA ARG A 523 -2.30 -32.87 26.38
C ARG A 523 -3.77 -32.55 26.14
N ASP A 524 -4.59 -33.60 26.06
CA ASP A 524 -6.03 -33.48 26.12
C ASP A 524 -6.40 -32.72 27.41
N LEU A 525 -6.93 -31.50 27.23
CA LEU A 525 -7.38 -30.63 28.31
C LEU A 525 -8.86 -30.85 28.66
N SER A 526 -9.46 -31.95 28.17
CA SER A 526 -10.67 -32.49 28.78
C SER A 526 -10.32 -33.37 29.99
N LEU A 527 -11.08 -33.18 31.09
CA LEU A 527 -11.03 -33.95 32.34
C LEU A 527 -9.88 -33.67 33.32
N ALA A 528 -9.93 -32.51 33.98
CA ALA A 528 -9.53 -32.32 35.38
C ALA A 528 -10.52 -31.41 36.12
#